data_AF-A0A950ZUE1-F1
#
_entry.id   AF-A0A950ZUE1-F1
#
_cell.length_a   1.000
_cell.length_b   1.000
_cell.length_c   1.000
_cell.angle_alpha   90.00
_cell.angle_beta   90.00
_cell.angle_gamma   90.00
#
_symmetry.space_group_name_H-M   'P 1'
#
loop_
_entity.id
_entity.type
_entity.pdbx_description
1 polymer ?
#
loop_
_entity_poly.entity_id
_entity_poly.type
_entity_poly.pdbx_seq_one_letter_code
_entity_poly.pdbx_strand_id
1 'polypeptide(L)'
;MWTATDVGESMVLLALVFLGAALIRKWSTHLRALFLPTAVIGGFLALALGPEGIGRLTHSSGMFPDQTFSVWHALPGLLINVMAASLLLGEQLPAPRKIWGIAGSHVIMAAIMSAGQFAVAGLVVLLLLGPAFGFSDKGGALIELSFAGGHGTLAGLGPVLAAYGAGDLVEVGLGLATIGMVTGVVVGTILVNYAINSPSITVARQNPTSPDEDLDIDHHRPRPGQEAMDEWQGMSQVTAAAVALGVSIAVGMVLLELLRWIFDLFGSDFFEKFPLFPFTIIGGVLVQLVAVRYGFGWAVNRRAVEGLGGLSIDGIIICAIGTLSLAALGNNIVPLVILAVASVGWSIVLALVIGRRVFERDWFEHSIAEFGEGQGNVATGFMMVDMVDPDRKTGVAQGYSYRQLFTRPLVGGGFISALSVPLIAALGLPIFTILTVVITIGLTIWGVRQATVRQSAVQGASVEARG
;
A
#
# COMPACT_ATOMS: atom_id res chain seq x y z
N MET A 1 -20.73 -4.40 24.61
CA MET A 1 -21.35 -3.29 23.87
C MET A 1 -20.73 -2.02 24.41
N TRP A 2 -20.07 -1.22 23.56
CA TRP A 2 -19.39 0.01 24.01
C TRP A 2 -20.39 1.12 24.30
N THR A 3 -20.05 1.98 25.24
CA THR A 3 -20.73 3.25 25.46
C THR A 3 -20.11 4.36 24.61
N ALA A 4 -20.83 5.48 24.45
CA ALA A 4 -20.28 6.65 23.76
C ALA A 4 -19.03 7.19 24.47
N THR A 5 -18.98 7.08 25.80
CA THR A 5 -17.82 7.47 26.62
C THR A 5 -16.61 6.61 26.30
N ASP A 6 -16.77 5.29 26.21
CA ASP A 6 -15.67 4.37 25.87
C ASP A 6 -15.04 4.74 24.52
N VAL A 7 -15.87 5.05 23.52
CA VAL A 7 -15.39 5.46 22.20
C VAL A 7 -14.68 6.82 22.28
N GLY A 8 -15.26 7.79 22.99
CA GLY A 8 -14.68 9.11 23.17
C GLY A 8 -13.30 9.08 23.83
N GLU A 9 -13.16 8.35 24.94
CA GLU A 9 -11.89 8.17 25.64
C GLU A 9 -10.85 7.46 24.75
N SER A 10 -11.26 6.45 24.01
CA SER A 10 -10.39 5.73 23.07
C SER A 10 -9.84 6.64 21.97
N MET A 11 -10.62 7.61 21.50
CA MET A 11 -10.18 8.60 20.50
C MET A 11 -9.21 9.61 21.10
N VAL A 12 -9.46 10.05 22.34
CA VAL A 12 -8.54 10.95 23.07
C VAL A 12 -7.19 10.27 23.27
N LEU A 13 -7.18 9.01 23.72
CA LEU A 13 -5.96 8.23 23.91
C LEU A 13 -5.20 8.01 22.59
N LEU A 14 -5.92 7.74 21.50
CA LEU A 14 -5.31 7.62 20.17
C LEU A 14 -4.61 8.93 19.74
N ALA A 15 -5.25 10.08 19.98
CA ALA A 15 -4.64 11.39 19.69
C ALA A 15 -3.39 11.67 20.55
N LEU A 16 -3.41 11.27 21.83
CA LEU A 16 -2.25 11.39 22.72
C LEU A 16 -1.09 10.47 22.29
N VAL A 17 -1.38 9.25 21.86
CA VAL A 17 -0.38 8.33 21.28
C VAL A 17 0.23 8.94 20.02
N PHE A 18 -0.59 9.54 19.16
CA PHE A 18 -0.13 10.22 17.95
C PHE A 18 0.83 11.38 18.28
N LEU A 19 0.45 12.23 19.23
CA LEU A 19 1.28 13.34 19.70
C LEU A 19 2.60 12.82 20.30
N GLY A 20 2.54 11.79 21.13
CA GLY A 20 3.72 11.15 21.71
C GLY A 20 4.66 10.62 20.64
N ALA A 21 4.13 9.93 19.63
CA ALA A 21 4.90 9.40 18.50
C ALA A 21 5.58 10.52 17.70
N ALA A 22 4.88 11.62 17.43
CA ALA A 22 5.44 12.77 16.73
C ALA A 22 6.63 13.39 17.48
N LEU A 23 6.51 13.52 18.81
CA LEU A 23 7.59 14.02 19.67
C LEU A 23 8.78 13.06 19.72
N ILE A 24 8.53 11.75 19.85
CA ILE A 24 9.57 10.71 19.82
C ILE A 24 10.34 10.75 18.50
N ARG A 25 9.62 10.83 17.36
CA ARG A 25 10.22 10.92 16.02
C ARG A 25 11.07 12.20 15.89
N LYS A 26 10.54 13.35 16.33
CA LYS A 26 11.24 14.64 16.29
C LYS A 26 12.60 14.60 17.00
N TRP A 27 12.67 13.94 18.16
CA TRP A 27 13.89 13.89 18.97
C TRP A 27 14.81 12.71 18.65
N SER A 28 14.31 11.67 17.97
CA SER A 28 15.11 10.50 17.62
C SER A 28 15.74 10.64 16.23
N THR A 29 17.08 10.73 16.19
CA THR A 29 17.83 10.72 14.91
C THR A 29 17.76 9.34 14.23
N HIS A 30 17.78 8.25 15.00
CA HIS A 30 17.78 6.89 14.45
C HIS A 30 16.45 6.52 13.77
N LEU A 31 15.32 6.87 14.39
CA LEU A 31 14.00 6.57 13.82
C LEU A 31 13.73 7.38 12.54
N ARG A 32 14.23 8.63 12.48
CA ARG A 32 14.20 9.44 11.26
C ARG A 32 15.12 8.90 10.17
N ALA A 33 16.31 8.41 10.54
CA ALA A 33 17.22 7.78 9.59
C ALA A 33 16.68 6.48 8.97
N LEU A 34 15.80 5.77 9.69
CA LEU A 34 15.06 4.62 9.17
C LEU A 34 13.75 5.00 8.46
N PHE A 35 13.45 6.30 8.36
CA PHE A 35 12.24 6.84 7.75
C PHE A 35 10.96 6.18 8.27
N LEU A 36 10.91 5.82 9.56
CA LEU A 36 9.72 5.23 10.13
C LEU A 36 8.61 6.30 10.23
N PRO A 37 7.40 6.03 9.69
CA PRO A 37 6.26 6.92 9.82
C PRO A 37 5.87 7.11 11.28
N THR A 38 5.34 8.30 11.59
CA THR A 38 4.84 8.63 12.93
C THR A 38 3.80 7.61 13.41
N ALA A 39 2.93 7.11 12.52
CA ALA A 39 1.92 6.12 12.86
C ALA A 39 2.50 4.76 13.30
N VAL A 40 3.60 4.31 12.68
CA VAL A 40 4.27 3.06 13.07
C VAL A 40 4.89 3.22 14.47
N ILE A 41 5.55 4.35 14.72
CA ILE A 41 6.10 4.69 16.04
C ILE A 41 4.97 4.74 17.08
N GLY A 42 3.83 5.34 16.75
CA GLY A 42 2.64 5.40 17.61
C GLY A 42 2.05 4.02 17.89
N GLY A 43 2.01 3.15 16.89
CA GLY A 43 1.61 1.76 17.06
C GLY A 43 2.49 1.00 18.05
N PHE A 44 3.82 1.10 17.92
CA PHE A 44 4.74 0.49 18.87
C PHE A 44 4.69 1.13 20.26
N LEU A 45 4.42 2.44 20.34
CA LEU A 45 4.19 3.13 21.60
C LEU A 45 2.92 2.59 22.28
N ALA A 46 1.82 2.46 21.55
CA ALA A 46 0.58 1.87 22.05
C ALA A 46 0.78 0.41 22.52
N LEU A 47 1.51 -0.38 21.75
CA LEU A 47 1.85 -1.77 22.10
C LEU A 47 2.70 -1.85 23.38
N ALA A 48 3.73 -0.99 23.48
CA ALA A 48 4.63 -0.93 24.64
C ALA A 48 3.90 -0.46 25.91
N LEU A 49 3.01 0.52 25.80
CA LEU A 49 2.23 1.04 26.93
C LEU A 49 1.00 0.17 27.25
N GLY A 50 0.61 -0.72 26.35
CA GLY A 50 -0.57 -1.58 26.45
C GLY A 50 -0.37 -2.91 27.18
N PRO A 51 -1.34 -3.84 27.03
CA PRO A 51 -1.36 -5.14 27.68
C PRO A 51 -0.12 -5.97 27.38
N GLU A 52 0.41 -5.86 26.16
CA GLU A 52 1.50 -6.69 25.64
C GLU A 52 2.89 -6.21 26.08
N GLY A 53 3.01 -4.93 26.50
CA GLY A 53 4.23 -4.33 27.03
C GLY A 53 4.18 -4.19 28.55
N ILE A 54 3.88 -2.98 29.05
CA ILE A 54 3.78 -2.68 30.49
C ILE A 54 2.77 -3.63 31.16
N GLY A 55 1.64 -3.91 30.51
CA GLY A 55 0.61 -4.79 31.08
C GLY A 55 1.11 -6.19 31.43
N ARG A 56 2.05 -6.76 30.65
CA ARG A 56 2.69 -8.04 30.98
C ARG A 56 3.57 -7.96 32.20
N LEU A 57 4.23 -6.82 32.42
CA LEU A 57 5.12 -6.58 33.56
C LEU A 57 4.31 -6.33 34.85
N THR A 58 3.17 -5.64 34.74
CA THR A 58 2.32 -5.25 35.87
C THR A 58 1.13 -6.19 36.10
N HIS A 59 0.95 -7.22 35.26
CA HIS A 59 -0.24 -8.06 35.23
C HIS A 59 -1.56 -7.27 35.14
N SER A 60 -1.56 -6.19 34.35
CA SER A 60 -2.71 -5.30 34.12
C SER A 60 -2.93 -5.05 32.63
N SER A 61 -3.90 -4.21 32.27
CA SER A 61 -4.14 -3.75 30.90
C SER A 61 -3.09 -2.73 30.38
N GLY A 62 -2.00 -2.53 31.12
CA GLY A 62 -1.01 -1.48 30.86
C GLY A 62 -1.50 -0.12 31.35
N MET A 63 -1.21 0.94 30.58
CA MET A 63 -1.60 2.32 30.89
C MET A 63 -2.98 2.72 30.33
N PHE A 64 -3.63 1.83 29.56
CA PHE A 64 -4.94 2.12 28.97
C PHE A 64 -6.03 1.17 29.50
N PRO A 65 -7.30 1.61 29.52
CA PRO A 65 -8.43 0.74 29.82
C PRO A 65 -8.60 -0.40 28.80
N ASP A 66 -9.11 -1.55 29.23
CA ASP A 66 -9.39 -2.70 28.33
C ASP A 66 -10.37 -2.32 27.20
N GLN A 67 -11.34 -1.46 27.53
CA GLN A 67 -12.33 -0.95 26.57
C GLN A 67 -11.64 -0.24 25.40
N THR A 68 -10.53 0.47 25.65
CA THR A 68 -9.78 1.17 24.60
C THR A 68 -9.25 0.22 23.55
N PHE A 69 -8.65 -0.90 23.96
CA PHE A 69 -8.14 -1.90 23.01
C PHE A 69 -9.27 -2.58 22.23
N SER A 70 -10.42 -2.80 22.85
CA SER A 70 -11.57 -3.36 22.13
C SER A 70 -12.08 -2.41 21.03
N VAL A 71 -12.10 -1.10 21.28
CA VAL A 71 -12.44 -0.08 20.27
C VAL A 71 -11.37 -0.04 19.19
N TRP A 72 -10.08 0.02 19.58
CA TRP A 72 -8.96 0.03 18.64
C TRP A 72 -8.91 -1.21 17.75
N HIS A 73 -9.33 -2.37 18.24
CA HIS A 73 -9.40 -3.59 17.43
C HIS A 73 -10.42 -3.47 16.28
N ALA A 74 -11.49 -2.69 16.44
CA ALA A 74 -12.52 -2.53 15.42
C ALA A 74 -12.30 -1.34 14.48
N LEU A 75 -11.57 -0.31 14.93
CA LEU A 75 -11.33 0.90 14.14
C LEU A 75 -10.69 0.64 12.76
N PRO A 76 -9.70 -0.26 12.60
CA PRO A 76 -9.11 -0.56 11.30
C PRO A 76 -10.13 -0.88 10.22
N GLY A 77 -11.12 -1.73 10.53
CA GLY A 77 -12.18 -2.14 9.60
C GLY A 77 -13.15 -1.01 9.23
N LEU A 78 -13.23 0.05 10.03
CA LEU A 78 -14.05 1.23 9.74
C LEU A 78 -13.26 2.26 8.93
N LEU A 79 -12.06 2.61 9.40
CA LEU A 79 -11.19 3.63 8.82
C LEU A 79 -10.68 3.25 7.42
N ILE A 80 -10.52 1.94 7.13
CA ILE A 80 -10.12 1.47 5.81
C ILE A 80 -11.10 1.92 4.71
N ASN A 81 -12.39 2.06 5.02
CA ASN A 81 -13.38 2.55 4.07
C ASN A 81 -13.17 4.04 3.74
N VAL A 82 -12.76 4.85 4.73
CA VAL A 82 -12.43 6.26 4.53
C VAL A 82 -11.15 6.40 3.72
N MET A 83 -10.12 5.63 4.07
CA MET A 83 -8.88 5.55 3.30
C MET A 83 -9.17 5.18 1.84
N ALA A 84 -9.89 4.08 1.61
CA ALA A 84 -10.18 3.55 0.29
C ALA A 84 -10.98 4.55 -0.57
N ALA A 85 -12.01 5.18 -0.01
CA ALA A 85 -12.76 6.25 -0.68
C ALA A 85 -11.87 7.45 -1.07
N SER A 86 -10.86 7.77 -0.26
CA SER A 86 -9.96 8.89 -0.51
C SER A 86 -8.94 8.66 -1.63
N LEU A 87 -8.75 7.42 -2.09
CA LEU A 87 -7.64 7.09 -3.01
C LEU A 87 -7.71 7.83 -4.34
N LEU A 88 -8.90 7.88 -4.96
CA LEU A 88 -9.12 8.48 -6.28
C LEU A 88 -10.04 9.71 -6.27
N LEU A 89 -10.68 10.00 -5.15
CA LEU A 89 -11.58 11.14 -5.02
C LEU A 89 -10.78 12.45 -5.05
N GLY A 90 -11.23 13.40 -5.88
CA GLY A 90 -10.53 14.67 -6.13
C GLY A 90 -9.41 14.59 -7.17
N GLU A 91 -9.13 13.43 -7.76
CA GLU A 91 -8.15 13.32 -8.85
C GLU A 91 -8.75 13.75 -10.19
N GLN A 92 -7.96 14.47 -10.99
CA GLN A 92 -8.28 14.73 -12.39
C GLN A 92 -7.85 13.51 -13.21
N LEU A 93 -8.80 12.63 -13.53
CA LEU A 93 -8.52 11.42 -14.30
C LEU A 93 -8.13 11.78 -15.75
N PRO A 94 -6.85 11.64 -16.15
CA PRO A 94 -6.46 11.86 -17.53
C PRO A 94 -7.03 10.78 -18.44
N ALA A 95 -7.09 11.04 -19.74
CA ALA A 95 -7.50 10.02 -20.70
C ALA A 95 -6.61 8.75 -20.57
N PRO A 96 -7.17 7.53 -20.50
CA PRO A 96 -6.41 6.29 -20.29
C PRO A 96 -5.26 6.09 -21.28
N ARG A 97 -5.41 6.54 -22.54
CA ARG A 97 -4.35 6.50 -23.56
C ARG A 97 -3.12 7.33 -23.17
N LYS A 98 -3.31 8.50 -22.57
CA LYS A 98 -2.23 9.37 -22.11
C LYS A 98 -1.50 8.73 -20.91
N ILE A 99 -2.26 8.16 -19.98
CA ILE A 99 -1.70 7.40 -18.84
C ILE A 99 -0.85 6.24 -19.36
N TRP A 100 -1.34 5.46 -20.32
CA TRP A 100 -0.61 4.32 -20.87
C TRP A 100 0.70 4.71 -21.57
N GLY A 101 0.71 5.83 -22.30
CA GLY A 101 1.91 6.36 -22.94
C GLY A 101 3.00 6.75 -21.94
N ILE A 102 2.62 7.34 -20.80
CA ILE A 102 3.54 7.88 -19.79
C ILE A 102 3.93 6.82 -18.75
N ALA A 103 2.98 6.01 -18.29
CA ALA A 103 3.09 5.13 -17.14
C ALA A 103 2.89 3.64 -17.47
N GLY A 104 2.73 3.26 -18.74
CA GLY A 104 2.43 1.87 -19.11
C GLY A 104 3.46 0.86 -18.59
N SER A 105 4.76 1.17 -18.69
CA SER A 105 5.83 0.28 -18.18
C SER A 105 5.77 0.15 -16.66
N HIS A 106 5.45 1.25 -15.97
CA HIS A 106 5.24 1.29 -14.52
C HIS A 106 4.02 0.47 -14.09
N VAL A 107 2.89 0.58 -14.81
CA VAL A 107 1.68 -0.24 -14.57
C VAL A 107 2.00 -1.73 -14.70
N ILE A 108 2.73 -2.10 -15.76
CA ILE A 108 3.15 -3.49 -15.97
C ILE A 108 4.06 -3.95 -14.84
N MET A 109 5.05 -3.14 -14.47
CA MET A 109 6.02 -3.47 -13.44
C MET A 109 5.37 -3.66 -12.07
N ALA A 110 4.46 -2.77 -11.68
CA ALA A 110 3.67 -2.91 -10.46
C ALA A 110 2.80 -4.17 -10.47
N ALA A 111 2.19 -4.51 -11.61
CA ALA A 111 1.42 -5.73 -11.75
C ALA A 111 2.29 -7.00 -11.64
N ILE A 112 3.50 -7.00 -12.22
CA ILE A 112 4.48 -8.09 -12.05
C ILE A 112 4.91 -8.19 -10.59
N MET A 113 5.14 -7.07 -9.91
CA MET A 113 5.52 -7.04 -8.49
C MET A 113 4.45 -7.71 -7.64
N SER A 114 3.20 -7.25 -7.69
CA SER A 114 2.11 -7.80 -6.86
C SER A 114 1.76 -9.24 -7.24
N ALA A 115 1.64 -9.57 -8.54
CA ALA A 115 1.38 -10.95 -8.96
C ALA A 115 2.50 -11.90 -8.52
N GLY A 116 3.75 -11.43 -8.60
CA GLY A 116 4.91 -12.18 -8.17
C GLY A 116 4.99 -12.35 -6.65
N GLN A 117 4.57 -11.35 -5.87
CA GLN A 117 4.44 -11.47 -4.42
C GLN A 117 3.40 -12.54 -4.02
N PHE A 118 2.26 -12.61 -4.70
CA PHE A 118 1.31 -13.71 -4.53
C PHE A 118 1.90 -15.06 -4.94
N ALA A 119 2.60 -15.12 -6.07
CA ALA A 119 3.21 -16.35 -6.56
C ALA A 119 4.29 -16.88 -5.61
N VAL A 120 5.18 -16.00 -5.13
CA VAL A 120 6.27 -16.35 -4.21
C VAL A 120 5.71 -16.77 -2.86
N ALA A 121 4.75 -16.03 -2.31
CA ALA A 121 4.07 -16.42 -1.08
C ALA A 121 3.38 -17.79 -1.23
N GLY A 122 2.63 -17.97 -2.32
CA GLY A 122 1.95 -19.22 -2.62
C GLY A 122 2.90 -20.41 -2.71
N LEU A 123 4.02 -20.27 -3.42
CA LEU A 123 5.05 -21.30 -3.52
C LEU A 123 5.72 -21.60 -2.18
N VAL A 124 6.09 -20.58 -1.41
CA VAL A 124 6.71 -20.74 -0.10
C VAL A 124 5.77 -21.44 0.88
N VAL A 125 4.50 -21.04 0.89
CA VAL A 125 3.50 -21.68 1.77
C VAL A 125 3.21 -23.11 1.32
N LEU A 126 2.99 -23.34 0.03
CA LEU A 126 2.63 -24.66 -0.49
C LEU A 126 3.76 -25.68 -0.34
N LEU A 127 5.01 -25.28 -0.60
CA LEU A 127 6.14 -26.21 -0.68
C LEU A 127 6.93 -26.32 0.63
N LEU A 128 6.84 -25.34 1.52
CA LEU A 128 7.64 -25.28 2.74
C LEU A 128 6.81 -25.05 3.99
N LEU A 129 6.10 -23.91 4.10
CA LEU A 129 5.48 -23.53 5.39
C LEU A 129 4.29 -24.40 5.77
N GLY A 130 3.44 -24.76 4.81
CA GLY A 130 2.32 -25.68 5.01
C GLY A 130 2.81 -27.07 5.45
N PRO A 131 3.67 -27.75 4.67
CA PRO A 131 4.15 -29.09 5.01
C PRO A 131 5.02 -29.16 6.28
N ALA A 132 5.90 -28.18 6.50
CA ALA A 132 6.87 -28.25 7.59
C ALA A 132 6.37 -27.66 8.92
N PHE A 133 5.45 -26.68 8.87
CA PHE A 133 5.00 -25.93 10.05
C PHE A 133 3.48 -25.91 10.22
N GLY A 134 2.71 -26.53 9.32
CA GLY A 134 1.24 -26.48 9.36
C GLY A 134 0.70 -25.06 9.13
N PHE A 135 1.45 -24.20 8.45
CA PHE A 135 1.06 -22.82 8.21
C PHE A 135 -0.18 -22.74 7.31
N SER A 136 -1.09 -21.83 7.62
CA SER A 136 -2.37 -21.69 6.89
C SER A 136 -2.14 -21.40 5.42
N ASP A 137 -2.93 -22.05 4.56
CA ASP A 137 -2.96 -21.82 3.12
C ASP A 137 -3.18 -20.36 2.75
N LYS A 138 -3.92 -19.61 3.59
CA LYS A 138 -4.24 -18.20 3.32
C LYS A 138 -3.00 -17.31 3.48
N GLY A 139 -1.93 -17.85 4.06
CA GLY A 139 -0.58 -17.29 4.03
C GLY A 139 -0.06 -17.01 2.62
N GLY A 140 -0.59 -17.68 1.59
CA GLY A 140 -0.24 -17.43 0.20
C GLY A 140 -0.60 -16.02 -0.30
N ALA A 141 -1.39 -15.25 0.44
CA ALA A 141 -1.67 -13.84 0.16
C ALA A 141 -0.74 -12.87 0.93
N LEU A 142 -0.10 -13.32 2.01
CA LEU A 142 0.46 -12.42 3.02
C LEU A 142 1.56 -11.50 2.52
N ILE A 143 2.42 -11.96 1.60
CA ILE A 143 3.51 -11.09 1.10
C ILE A 143 2.93 -9.85 0.42
N GLU A 144 1.98 -10.01 -0.50
CA GLU A 144 1.41 -8.88 -1.23
C GLU A 144 0.61 -7.96 -0.29
N LEU A 145 -0.19 -8.54 0.60
CA LEU A 145 -0.98 -7.78 1.56
C LEU A 145 -0.13 -6.95 2.53
N SER A 146 1.08 -7.43 2.85
CA SER A 146 1.96 -6.81 3.85
C SER A 146 3.00 -5.88 3.24
N PHE A 147 3.59 -6.25 2.10
CA PHE A 147 4.65 -5.47 1.45
C PHE A 147 4.08 -4.41 0.53
N ALA A 148 3.47 -4.79 -0.60
CA ALA A 148 2.84 -3.81 -1.50
C ALA A 148 1.60 -3.16 -0.87
N GLY A 149 0.82 -3.91 -0.08
CA GLY A 149 -0.34 -3.39 0.65
C GLY A 149 0.01 -2.55 1.88
N GLY A 150 1.12 -2.86 2.54
CA GLY A 150 1.52 -2.19 3.78
C GLY A 150 0.61 -2.48 4.98
N HIS A 151 0.91 -1.84 6.11
CA HIS A 151 0.18 -2.01 7.37
C HIS A 151 -1.30 -1.67 7.26
N GLY A 152 -1.65 -0.58 6.57
CA GLY A 152 -3.02 -0.09 6.45
C GLY A 152 -3.94 -1.11 5.78
N THR A 153 -3.50 -1.65 4.64
CA THR A 153 -4.24 -2.67 3.89
C THR A 153 -4.47 -3.92 4.72
N LEU A 154 -3.40 -4.49 5.28
CA LEU A 154 -3.51 -5.73 6.02
C LEU A 154 -4.40 -5.58 7.25
N ALA A 155 -4.23 -4.50 8.01
CA ALA A 155 -5.08 -4.21 9.16
C ALA A 155 -6.56 -4.05 8.77
N GLY A 156 -6.83 -3.35 7.66
CA GLY A 156 -8.19 -3.24 7.11
C GLY A 156 -8.78 -4.56 6.62
N LEU A 157 -7.93 -5.49 6.18
CA LEU A 157 -8.32 -6.85 5.78
C LEU A 157 -8.42 -7.84 6.95
N GLY A 158 -8.09 -7.44 8.17
CA GLY A 158 -8.19 -8.29 9.37
C GLY A 158 -9.55 -8.98 9.52
N PRO A 159 -10.69 -8.28 9.37
CA PRO A 159 -12.01 -8.92 9.40
C PRO A 159 -12.23 -9.98 8.31
N VAL A 160 -11.64 -9.79 7.12
CA VAL A 160 -11.72 -10.76 6.02
C VAL A 160 -10.90 -11.99 6.36
N LEU A 161 -9.65 -11.81 6.82
CA LEU A 161 -8.80 -12.89 7.29
C LEU A 161 -9.50 -13.71 8.38
N ALA A 162 -10.12 -13.05 9.37
CA ALA A 162 -10.91 -13.71 10.41
C ALA A 162 -12.12 -14.48 9.85
N ALA A 163 -12.87 -13.89 8.91
CA ALA A 163 -14.05 -14.51 8.29
C ALA A 163 -13.71 -15.79 7.48
N TYR A 164 -12.47 -15.91 7.03
CA TYR A 164 -11.92 -17.08 6.33
C TYR A 164 -11.02 -17.96 7.22
N GLY A 165 -11.09 -17.79 8.55
CA GLY A 165 -10.40 -18.64 9.52
C GLY A 165 -8.87 -18.44 9.59
N ALA A 166 -8.38 -17.29 9.14
CA ALA A 166 -6.96 -16.93 9.07
C ALA A 166 -6.66 -15.64 9.85
N GLY A 167 -7.42 -15.35 10.90
CA GLY A 167 -7.28 -14.12 11.69
C GLY A 167 -5.93 -13.99 12.39
N ASP A 168 -5.31 -15.12 12.75
CA ASP A 168 -3.96 -15.24 13.33
C ASP A 168 -2.83 -14.81 12.37
N LEU A 169 -3.13 -14.70 11.08
CA LEU A 169 -2.18 -14.23 10.08
C LEU A 169 -2.05 -12.69 10.07
N VAL A 170 -2.98 -11.96 10.71
CA VAL A 170 -2.94 -10.49 10.77
C VAL A 170 -1.67 -10.02 11.46
N GLU A 171 -1.33 -10.61 12.61
CA GLU A 171 -0.13 -10.25 13.37
C GLU A 171 1.15 -10.57 12.58
N VAL A 172 1.19 -11.74 11.93
CA VAL A 172 2.31 -12.14 11.07
C VAL A 172 2.51 -11.14 9.95
N GLY A 173 1.44 -10.77 9.25
CA GLY A 173 1.53 -9.80 8.18
C GLY A 173 1.89 -8.38 8.66
N LEU A 174 1.44 -7.94 9.85
CA LEU A 174 1.81 -6.62 10.37
C LEU A 174 3.31 -6.57 10.71
N GLY A 175 3.84 -7.69 11.19
CA GLY A 175 5.28 -7.92 11.31
C GLY A 175 5.99 -7.84 9.96
N LEU A 176 5.47 -8.55 8.94
CA LEU A 176 6.00 -8.50 7.57
C LEU A 176 5.98 -7.09 6.97
N ALA A 177 4.92 -6.32 7.18
CA ALA A 177 4.80 -4.95 6.69
C ALA A 177 5.85 -4.03 7.32
N THR A 178 6.14 -4.24 8.61
CA THR A 178 7.20 -3.50 9.31
C THR A 178 8.57 -3.87 8.77
N ILE A 179 8.83 -5.16 8.58
CA ILE A 179 10.09 -5.62 7.98
C ILE A 179 10.24 -5.06 6.58
N GLY A 180 9.19 -5.14 5.75
CA GLY A 180 9.16 -4.62 4.40
C GLY A 180 9.56 -3.16 4.34
N MET A 181 8.97 -2.30 5.18
CA MET A 181 9.31 -0.89 5.24
C MET A 181 10.80 -0.66 5.59
N VAL A 182 11.31 -1.36 6.62
CA VAL A 182 12.71 -1.26 7.03
C VAL A 182 13.64 -1.77 5.93
N THR A 183 13.34 -2.92 5.33
CA THR A 183 14.14 -3.49 4.24
C THR A 183 14.02 -2.66 2.97
N GLY A 184 12.90 -2.02 2.71
CA GLY A 184 12.71 -1.08 1.61
C GLY A 184 13.73 0.05 1.69
N VAL A 185 13.85 0.70 2.85
CA VAL A 185 14.85 1.75 3.09
C VAL A 185 16.28 1.20 3.03
N VAL A 186 16.57 0.16 3.82
CA VAL A 186 17.94 -0.34 4.00
C VAL A 186 18.47 -0.99 2.72
N VAL A 187 17.73 -1.95 2.16
CA VAL A 187 18.11 -2.63 0.92
C VAL A 187 18.02 -1.67 -0.26
N GLY A 188 17.02 -0.79 -0.31
CA GLY A 188 16.90 0.23 -1.35
C GLY A 188 18.12 1.15 -1.39
N THR A 189 18.56 1.64 -0.22
CA THR A 189 19.79 2.45 -0.10
C THR A 189 21.03 1.67 -0.56
N ILE A 190 21.14 0.39 -0.21
CA ILE A 190 22.23 -0.48 -0.68
C ILE A 190 22.19 -0.61 -2.21
N LEU A 191 21.01 -0.82 -2.80
CA LEU A 191 20.84 -0.91 -4.25
C LEU A 191 21.19 0.40 -4.95
N VAL A 192 20.77 1.55 -4.40
CA VAL A 192 21.12 2.88 -4.91
C VAL A 192 22.63 3.10 -4.87
N ASN A 193 23.27 2.82 -3.73
CA ASN A 193 24.72 2.94 -3.60
C ASN A 193 25.45 2.01 -4.56
N TYR A 194 24.96 0.78 -4.75
CA TYR A 194 25.50 -0.15 -5.74
C TYR A 194 25.39 0.42 -7.17
N ALA A 195 24.25 1.02 -7.53
CA ALA A 195 24.04 1.60 -8.85
C ALA A 195 24.93 2.83 -9.11
N ILE A 196 25.03 3.76 -8.15
CA ILE A 196 25.89 4.95 -8.27
C ILE A 196 27.36 4.57 -8.48
N ASN A 197 27.82 3.51 -7.81
CA ASN A 197 29.20 3.04 -7.92
C ASN A 197 29.43 2.07 -9.09
N SER A 198 28.38 1.66 -9.82
CA SER A 198 28.50 0.68 -10.90
C SER A 198 28.75 1.37 -12.24
N PRO A 199 29.84 1.05 -12.97
CA PRO A 199 30.08 1.61 -14.28
C PRO A 199 29.08 1.15 -15.35
N SER A 200 28.27 0.13 -15.03
CA SER A 200 27.28 -0.46 -15.94
C SER A 200 25.88 0.11 -15.81
N ILE A 201 25.62 0.92 -14.78
CA ILE A 201 24.31 1.50 -14.49
C ILE A 201 24.43 3.01 -14.61
N THR A 202 23.77 3.58 -15.60
CA THR A 202 23.63 5.03 -15.70
C THR A 202 22.60 5.48 -14.68
N VAL A 203 22.95 6.48 -13.86
CA VAL A 203 22.07 7.11 -12.88
C VAL A 203 22.06 8.62 -13.13
N ALA A 204 20.90 9.26 -13.06
CA ALA A 204 20.73 10.70 -13.29
C ALA A 204 21.50 11.56 -12.27
N ARG A 205 21.60 11.09 -11.02
CA ARG A 205 22.38 11.71 -9.95
C ARG A 205 23.86 11.89 -10.35
N GLN A 206 24.34 13.13 -10.21
CA GLN A 206 25.72 13.53 -10.50
C GLN A 206 26.62 13.62 -9.26
N ASN A 207 26.03 13.76 -8.07
CA ASN A 207 26.75 13.95 -6.80
C ASN A 207 26.42 12.81 -5.81
N PRO A 208 27.38 12.36 -4.97
CA PRO A 208 27.10 11.39 -3.91
C PRO A 208 25.96 11.83 -2.98
N THR A 209 25.28 10.87 -2.35
CA THR A 209 24.26 11.15 -1.33
C THR A 209 24.89 11.86 -0.13
N SER A 210 24.27 12.94 0.33
CA SER A 210 24.65 13.65 1.56
C SER A 210 23.63 13.39 2.69
N PRO A 211 24.08 13.26 3.96
CA PRO A 211 23.17 13.21 5.11
C PRO A 211 22.26 14.44 5.25
N ASP A 212 22.62 15.56 4.62
CA ASP A 212 21.87 16.82 4.67
C ASP A 212 20.73 16.89 3.64
N GLU A 213 20.57 15.88 2.79
CA GLU A 213 19.47 15.83 1.82
C GLU A 213 18.13 15.59 2.51
N ASP A 214 17.15 16.44 2.21
CA ASP A 214 15.78 16.29 2.70
C ASP A 214 15.05 15.19 1.91
N LEU A 215 15.21 13.96 2.41
CA LEU A 215 14.58 12.74 1.91
C LEU A 215 13.40 12.30 2.80
N ASP A 216 12.90 13.18 3.68
CA ASP A 216 11.84 12.81 4.63
C ASP A 216 10.58 12.37 3.86
N ILE A 217 10.15 11.13 4.10
CA ILE A 217 8.95 10.52 3.51
C ILE A 217 7.67 11.32 3.81
N ASP A 218 7.65 12.12 4.88
CA ASP A 218 6.51 12.95 5.25
C ASP A 218 6.53 14.31 4.54
N HIS A 219 7.66 14.73 3.96
CA HIS A 219 7.77 15.93 3.15
C HIS A 219 7.25 15.68 1.72
N HIS A 220 5.95 15.88 1.58
CA HIS A 220 5.26 15.77 0.30
C HIS A 220 5.66 16.93 -0.62
N ARG A 221 6.61 16.71 -1.54
CA ARG A 221 6.83 17.64 -2.65
C ARG A 221 5.55 17.66 -3.53
N PRO A 222 4.99 18.83 -3.85
CA PRO A 222 3.80 18.93 -4.70
C PRO A 222 3.97 18.13 -5.99
N ARG A 223 2.94 17.41 -6.39
CA ARG A 223 2.96 16.73 -7.70
C ARG A 223 2.91 17.81 -8.80
N PRO A 224 3.67 17.67 -9.90
CA PRO A 224 3.57 18.60 -11.02
C PRO A 224 2.12 18.71 -11.51
N GLY A 225 1.55 19.92 -11.52
CA GLY A 225 0.19 20.19 -12.00
C GLY A 225 -0.93 20.17 -10.95
N GLN A 226 -0.62 20.13 -9.65
CA GLN A 226 -1.61 20.42 -8.60
C GLN A 226 -1.93 21.92 -8.59
N GLU A 227 -2.95 22.34 -9.34
CA GLU A 227 -3.54 23.67 -9.19
C GLU A 227 -4.38 23.72 -7.90
N ALA A 228 -4.26 24.82 -7.16
CA ALA A 228 -5.14 25.08 -6.01
C ALA A 228 -6.56 25.32 -6.55
N MET A 229 -7.49 24.43 -6.19
CA MET A 229 -8.90 24.60 -6.57
C MET A 229 -9.55 25.67 -5.69
N ASP A 230 -10.37 26.52 -6.32
CA ASP A 230 -11.07 27.65 -5.69
C ASP A 230 -11.81 27.27 -4.40
N GLU A 231 -11.90 28.25 -3.49
CA GLU A 231 -12.64 28.13 -2.24
C GLU A 231 -14.14 27.87 -2.49
N TRP A 232 -14.69 26.86 -1.81
CA TRP A 232 -16.10 26.52 -1.84
C TRP A 232 -16.93 27.66 -1.22
N GLN A 233 -17.93 28.21 -1.94
CA GLN A 233 -18.67 29.42 -1.53
C GLN A 233 -19.79 29.19 -0.48
N GLY A 234 -19.53 28.42 0.59
CA GLY A 234 -20.55 28.08 1.62
C GLY A 234 -20.33 26.85 2.53
N MET A 235 -19.20 26.14 2.44
CA MET A 235 -18.76 25.05 3.32
C MET A 235 -17.23 25.04 3.33
N SER A 236 -16.60 24.63 4.44
CA SER A 236 -15.14 24.51 4.47
C SER A 236 -14.67 23.35 3.57
N GLN A 237 -13.44 23.45 3.02
CA GLN A 237 -12.86 22.40 2.17
C GLN A 237 -12.77 21.03 2.87
N VAL A 238 -12.47 21.02 4.17
CA VAL A 238 -12.41 19.80 4.98
C VAL A 238 -13.81 19.20 5.17
N THR A 239 -14.81 20.04 5.42
CA THR A 239 -16.20 19.57 5.54
C THR A 239 -16.71 19.00 4.21
N ALA A 240 -16.44 19.68 3.08
CA ALA A 240 -16.81 19.19 1.76
C ALA A 240 -16.13 17.86 1.43
N ALA A 241 -14.84 17.70 1.76
CA ALA A 241 -14.12 16.44 1.62
C ALA A 241 -14.73 15.32 2.47
N ALA A 242 -15.06 15.59 3.74
CA ALA A 242 -15.70 14.62 4.62
C ALA A 242 -17.08 14.17 4.09
N VAL A 243 -17.87 15.09 3.56
CA VAL A 243 -19.16 14.77 2.92
C VAL A 243 -18.94 13.91 1.67
N ALA A 244 -18.01 14.28 0.80
CA ALA A 244 -17.73 13.53 -0.43
C ALA A 244 -17.23 12.10 -0.11
N LEU A 245 -16.42 11.93 0.93
CA LEU A 245 -15.99 10.63 1.44
C LEU A 245 -17.19 9.82 1.98
N GLY A 246 -18.05 10.43 2.79
CA GLY A 246 -19.25 9.79 3.31
C GLY A 246 -20.20 9.32 2.21
N VAL A 247 -20.42 10.15 1.18
CA VAL A 247 -21.21 9.79 0.00
C VAL A 247 -20.55 8.65 -0.78
N SER A 248 -19.22 8.68 -0.93
CA SER A 248 -18.48 7.60 -1.61
C SER A 248 -18.62 6.26 -0.88
N ILE A 249 -18.58 6.26 0.45
CA ILE A 249 -18.82 5.07 1.28
C ILE A 249 -20.26 4.59 1.11
N ALA A 250 -21.25 5.49 1.15
CA ALA A 250 -22.66 5.14 0.95
C ALA A 250 -22.91 4.51 -0.42
N VAL A 251 -22.31 5.05 -1.49
CA VAL A 251 -22.35 4.45 -2.83
C VAL A 251 -21.72 3.05 -2.81
N GLY A 252 -20.57 2.90 -2.15
CA GLY A 252 -19.94 1.59 -1.98
C GLY A 252 -20.82 0.56 -1.27
N MET A 253 -21.55 0.98 -0.23
CA MET A 253 -22.51 0.13 0.49
C MET A 253 -23.64 -0.34 -0.43
N VAL A 254 -24.22 0.58 -1.20
CA VAL A 254 -25.28 0.26 -2.17
C VAL A 254 -24.78 -0.70 -3.24
N LEU A 255 -23.55 -0.52 -3.75
CA LEU A 255 -22.94 -1.41 -4.74
C LEU A 255 -22.73 -2.83 -4.20
N LEU A 256 -22.21 -2.96 -2.97
CA LEU A 256 -22.01 -4.26 -2.34
C LEU A 256 -23.36 -4.96 -2.10
N GLU A 257 -24.35 -4.25 -1.56
CA GLU A 257 -25.67 -4.82 -1.30
C GLU A 257 -26.37 -5.24 -2.58
N LEU A 258 -26.24 -4.46 -3.66
CA LEU A 258 -26.74 -4.84 -4.98
C LEU A 258 -26.08 -6.12 -5.50
N LEU A 259 -24.76 -6.28 -5.33
CA LEU A 259 -24.06 -7.49 -5.76
C LEU A 259 -24.43 -8.72 -4.93
N ARG A 260 -24.61 -8.58 -3.61
CA ARG A 260 -25.14 -9.65 -2.76
C ARG A 260 -26.49 -10.12 -3.25
N TRP A 261 -27.42 -9.17 -3.42
CA TRP A 261 -28.74 -9.47 -3.94
C TRP A 261 -28.70 -10.16 -5.31
N ILE A 262 -27.88 -9.68 -6.25
CA ILE A 262 -27.73 -10.32 -7.57
C ILE A 262 -27.18 -11.74 -7.45
N PHE A 263 -26.16 -11.97 -6.63
CA PHE A 263 -25.53 -13.29 -6.51
C PHE A 263 -26.42 -14.29 -5.75
N ASP A 264 -27.21 -13.82 -4.78
CA ASP A 264 -28.23 -14.63 -4.11
C ASP A 264 -29.30 -15.13 -5.08
N LEU A 265 -29.69 -14.33 -6.08
CA LEU A 265 -30.60 -14.77 -7.15
C LEU A 265 -30.03 -15.94 -7.97
N PHE A 266 -28.70 -16.06 -8.05
CA PHE A 266 -28.01 -17.18 -8.69
C PHE A 266 -27.59 -18.28 -7.69
N GLY A 267 -28.00 -18.18 -6.42
CA GLY A 267 -27.70 -19.16 -5.37
C GLY A 267 -26.24 -19.15 -4.89
N SER A 268 -25.55 -18.02 -4.99
CA SER A 268 -24.14 -17.87 -4.58
C SER A 268 -23.99 -16.87 -3.44
N ASP A 269 -23.33 -17.27 -2.36
CA ASP A 269 -23.05 -16.45 -1.17
C ASP A 269 -21.69 -15.73 -1.24
N PHE A 270 -21.06 -15.69 -2.42
CA PHE A 270 -19.69 -15.20 -2.60
C PHE A 270 -19.45 -13.79 -2.03
N PHE A 271 -20.42 -12.88 -2.17
CA PHE A 271 -20.30 -11.49 -1.72
C PHE A 271 -20.72 -11.24 -0.26
N GLU A 272 -21.24 -12.25 0.44
CA GLU A 272 -21.67 -12.08 1.83
C GLU A 272 -20.51 -11.71 2.75
N LYS A 273 -19.39 -12.42 2.62
CA LYS A 273 -18.17 -12.21 3.41
C LYS A 273 -17.21 -11.18 2.79
N PHE A 274 -17.63 -10.49 1.73
CA PHE A 274 -16.74 -9.60 0.98
C PHE A 274 -16.62 -8.24 1.69
N PRO A 275 -15.41 -7.66 1.80
CA PRO A 275 -15.21 -6.38 2.48
C PRO A 275 -15.85 -5.20 1.73
N LEU A 276 -16.29 -4.18 2.48
CA LEU A 276 -16.88 -2.97 1.91
C LEU A 276 -15.86 -2.09 1.17
N PHE A 277 -14.64 -1.97 1.70
CA PHE A 277 -13.69 -0.93 1.25
C PHE A 277 -13.38 -0.94 -0.26
N PRO A 278 -13.27 -2.09 -1.00
CA PRO A 278 -13.01 -2.05 -2.43
C PRO A 278 -14.14 -1.36 -3.20
N PHE A 279 -15.39 -1.46 -2.73
CA PHE A 279 -16.52 -0.74 -3.29
C PHE A 279 -16.53 0.74 -2.96
N THR A 280 -15.91 1.14 -1.86
CA THR A 280 -15.75 2.57 -1.54
C THR A 280 -14.76 3.26 -2.46
N ILE A 281 -13.76 2.54 -3.00
CA ILE A 281 -12.88 3.03 -4.08
C ILE A 281 -13.72 3.33 -5.33
N ILE A 282 -14.57 2.38 -5.73
CA ILE A 282 -15.49 2.54 -6.86
C ILE A 282 -16.46 3.71 -6.58
N GLY A 283 -16.99 3.81 -5.37
CA GLY A 283 -17.81 4.93 -4.92
C GLY A 283 -17.10 6.28 -5.10
N GLY A 284 -15.84 6.39 -4.68
CA GLY A 284 -15.03 7.59 -4.87
C GLY A 284 -14.86 7.98 -6.35
N VAL A 285 -14.63 7.00 -7.22
CA VAL A 285 -14.58 7.22 -8.68
C VAL A 285 -15.92 7.70 -9.23
N LEU A 286 -17.01 7.04 -8.86
CA LEU A 286 -18.35 7.42 -9.33
C LEU A 286 -18.72 8.84 -8.87
N VAL A 287 -18.47 9.17 -7.61
CA VAL A 287 -18.68 10.52 -7.07
C VAL A 287 -17.84 11.55 -7.83
N GLN A 288 -16.57 11.26 -8.10
CA GLN A 288 -15.70 12.14 -8.88
C GLN A 288 -16.21 12.33 -10.32
N LEU A 289 -16.64 11.25 -10.99
CA LEU A 289 -17.18 11.32 -12.36
C LEU A 289 -18.46 12.14 -12.42
N VAL A 290 -19.36 11.97 -11.45
CA VAL A 290 -20.58 12.78 -11.33
C VAL A 290 -20.22 14.25 -11.08
N ALA A 291 -19.30 14.53 -10.16
CA ALA A 291 -18.85 15.90 -9.86
C ALA A 291 -18.30 16.59 -11.12
N VAL A 292 -17.45 15.92 -11.90
CA VAL A 292 -16.93 16.46 -13.17
C VAL A 292 -18.05 16.63 -14.21
N ARG A 293 -18.93 15.63 -14.36
CA ARG A 293 -20.00 15.63 -15.37
C ARG A 293 -21.02 16.76 -15.19
N TYR A 294 -21.28 17.16 -13.96
CA TYR A 294 -22.23 18.21 -13.61
C TYR A 294 -21.55 19.54 -13.21
N GLY A 295 -20.23 19.65 -13.34
CA GLY A 295 -19.50 20.89 -13.07
C GLY A 295 -19.31 21.23 -11.60
N PHE A 296 -19.48 20.27 -10.69
CA PHE A 296 -19.18 20.37 -9.26
C PHE A 296 -17.77 19.87 -8.88
N GLY A 297 -16.89 19.65 -9.87
CA GLY A 297 -15.51 19.21 -9.61
C GLY A 297 -14.79 20.12 -8.61
N TRP A 298 -14.98 21.44 -8.72
CA TRP A 298 -14.46 22.46 -7.79
C TRP A 298 -14.80 22.18 -6.30
N ALA A 299 -15.89 21.45 -6.03
CA ALA A 299 -16.33 21.16 -4.68
C ALA A 299 -15.48 20.10 -3.97
N VAL A 300 -14.72 19.29 -4.71
CA VAL A 300 -13.93 18.18 -4.18
C VAL A 300 -12.47 18.63 -4.06
N ASN A 301 -12.09 19.13 -2.88
CA ASN A 301 -10.71 19.52 -2.63
C ASN A 301 -9.82 18.28 -2.38
N ARG A 302 -8.93 17.99 -3.33
CA ARG A 302 -8.04 16.82 -3.27
C ARG A 302 -7.17 16.79 -2.01
N ARG A 303 -6.58 17.92 -1.61
CA ARG A 303 -5.68 18.00 -0.45
C ARG A 303 -6.42 17.69 0.85
N ALA A 304 -7.65 18.17 0.99
CA ALA A 304 -8.49 17.86 2.14
C ALA A 304 -8.91 16.38 2.16
N VAL A 305 -9.26 15.81 1.00
CA VAL A 305 -9.54 14.37 0.85
C VAL A 305 -8.31 13.52 1.22
N GLU A 306 -7.12 13.87 0.70
CA GLU A 306 -5.86 13.19 1.03
C GLU A 306 -5.53 13.31 2.52
N GLY A 307 -5.76 14.47 3.14
CA GLY A 307 -5.53 14.68 4.57
C GLY A 307 -6.42 13.80 5.45
N LEU A 308 -7.71 13.69 5.13
CA LEU A 308 -8.64 12.81 5.85
C LEU A 308 -8.34 11.32 5.61
N GLY A 309 -7.94 10.97 4.38
CA GLY A 309 -7.45 9.64 4.03
C GLY A 309 -6.19 9.26 4.80
N GLY A 310 -5.22 10.16 4.88
CA GLY A 310 -3.97 10.00 5.63
C GLY A 310 -4.21 9.81 7.13
N LEU A 311 -5.06 10.65 7.72
CA LEU A 311 -5.48 10.48 9.13
C LEU A 311 -6.09 9.10 9.38
N SER A 312 -6.88 8.60 8.43
CA SER A 312 -7.48 7.26 8.53
C SER A 312 -6.42 6.16 8.47
N ILE A 313 -5.45 6.25 7.55
CA ILE A 313 -4.31 5.31 7.47
C ILE A 313 -3.52 5.30 8.77
N ASP A 314 -3.15 6.46 9.29
CA ASP A 314 -2.33 6.53 10.49
C ASP A 314 -3.07 5.96 11.71
N GLY A 315 -4.38 6.23 11.83
CA GLY A 315 -5.24 5.63 12.84
C GLY A 315 -5.32 4.11 12.73
N ILE A 316 -5.48 3.58 11.52
CA ILE A 316 -5.46 2.13 11.24
C ILE A 316 -4.14 1.52 11.74
N ILE A 317 -3.01 2.10 11.37
CA ILE A 317 -1.67 1.58 11.70
C ILE A 317 -1.44 1.57 13.21
N ILE A 318 -1.73 2.69 13.88
CA ILE A 318 -1.55 2.79 15.34
C ILE A 318 -2.41 1.76 16.05
N CYS A 319 -3.69 1.66 15.69
CA CYS A 319 -4.61 0.70 16.31
C CYS A 319 -4.16 -0.73 16.07
N ALA A 320 -3.83 -1.09 14.83
CA ALA A 320 -3.48 -2.45 14.46
C ALA A 320 -2.20 -2.95 15.13
N ILE A 321 -1.15 -2.13 15.16
CA ILE A 321 0.09 -2.49 15.87
C ILE A 321 -0.15 -2.44 17.38
N GLY A 322 -0.90 -1.46 17.89
CA GLY A 322 -1.20 -1.32 19.31
C GLY A 322 -1.98 -2.50 19.90
N THR A 323 -2.84 -3.14 19.11
CA THR A 323 -3.63 -4.32 19.50
C THR A 323 -2.98 -5.65 19.10
N LEU A 324 -1.74 -5.64 18.60
CA LEU A 324 -1.06 -6.83 18.09
C LEU A 324 -0.74 -7.83 19.22
N SER A 325 -0.98 -9.12 18.98
CA SER A 325 -0.56 -10.20 19.90
C SER A 325 0.90 -10.61 19.66
N LEU A 326 1.80 -10.32 20.60
CA LEU A 326 3.20 -10.75 20.54
C LEU A 326 3.34 -12.27 20.66
N ALA A 327 2.37 -12.95 21.29
CA ALA A 327 2.37 -14.42 21.35
C ALA A 327 2.08 -15.03 19.97
N ALA A 328 1.09 -14.49 19.24
CA ALA A 328 0.77 -14.94 17.88
C ALA A 328 1.94 -14.68 16.92
N LEU A 329 2.60 -13.52 17.05
CA LEU A 329 3.81 -13.19 16.30
C LEU A 329 4.98 -14.12 16.67
N GLY A 330 5.19 -14.36 17.96
CA GLY A 330 6.26 -15.19 18.51
C GLY A 330 6.19 -16.64 18.03
N ASN A 331 4.98 -17.19 17.94
CA ASN A 331 4.74 -18.55 17.43
C ASN A 331 5.02 -18.68 15.93
N ASN A 332 5.08 -17.57 15.20
CA ASN A 332 5.22 -17.53 13.74
C ASN A 332 6.49 -16.81 13.26
N ILE A 333 7.52 -16.67 14.13
CA ILE A 333 8.79 -16.02 13.76
C ILE A 333 9.44 -16.70 12.55
N VAL A 334 9.43 -18.03 12.50
CA VAL A 334 10.04 -18.78 11.39
C VAL A 334 9.31 -18.52 10.06
N PRO A 335 7.97 -18.72 9.95
CA PRO A 335 7.20 -18.29 8.78
C PRO A 335 7.44 -16.82 8.38
N LEU A 336 7.44 -15.91 9.35
CA LEU A 336 7.66 -14.48 9.13
C LEU A 336 9.02 -14.19 8.50
N VAL A 337 10.11 -14.75 9.03
CA VAL A 337 11.46 -14.53 8.47
C VAL A 337 11.57 -15.11 7.06
N ILE A 338 11.02 -16.30 6.83
CA ILE A 338 11.07 -16.95 5.50
C ILE A 338 10.31 -16.12 4.47
N LEU A 339 9.08 -15.68 4.78
CA LEU A 339 8.27 -14.85 3.89
C LEU A 339 8.93 -13.49 3.62
N ALA A 340 9.54 -12.89 4.65
CA ALA A 340 10.26 -11.62 4.49
C ALA A 340 11.45 -11.76 3.54
N VAL A 341 12.30 -12.77 3.74
CA VAL A 341 13.47 -13.01 2.87
C VAL A 341 13.02 -13.31 1.44
N ALA A 342 11.97 -14.11 1.27
CA ALA A 342 11.42 -14.43 -0.05
C ALA A 342 10.89 -13.18 -0.77
N SER A 343 10.17 -12.30 -0.05
CA SER A 343 9.65 -11.04 -0.58
C SER A 343 10.77 -10.08 -1.00
N VAL A 344 11.75 -9.85 -0.13
CA VAL A 344 12.90 -8.98 -0.42
C VAL A 344 13.69 -9.53 -1.61
N GLY A 345 13.93 -10.84 -1.64
CA GLY A 345 14.59 -11.51 -2.76
C GLY A 345 13.84 -11.30 -4.08
N TRP A 346 12.52 -11.48 -4.09
CA TRP A 346 11.69 -11.22 -5.26
C TRP A 346 11.79 -9.77 -5.73
N SER A 347 11.66 -8.80 -4.82
CA SER A 347 11.74 -7.39 -5.19
C SER A 347 13.13 -6.99 -5.70
N ILE A 348 14.22 -7.55 -5.16
CA ILE A 348 15.57 -7.33 -5.70
C ILE A 348 15.70 -7.88 -7.12
N VAL A 349 15.22 -9.11 -7.36
CA VAL A 349 15.24 -9.73 -8.70
C VAL A 349 14.43 -8.89 -9.67
N LEU A 350 13.24 -8.45 -9.27
CA LEU A 350 12.42 -7.59 -10.08
C LEU A 350 13.15 -6.27 -10.38
N ALA A 351 13.76 -5.65 -9.37
CA ALA A 351 14.47 -4.38 -9.53
C ALA A 351 15.67 -4.47 -10.49
N LEU A 352 16.56 -5.44 -10.28
CA LEU A 352 17.84 -5.51 -10.98
C LEU A 352 17.79 -6.31 -12.29
N VAL A 353 16.87 -7.28 -12.41
CA VAL A 353 16.83 -8.22 -13.54
C VAL A 353 15.66 -7.91 -14.46
N ILE A 354 14.45 -7.79 -13.92
CA ILE A 354 13.24 -7.56 -14.74
C ILE A 354 13.15 -6.09 -15.15
N GLY A 355 13.40 -5.16 -14.23
CA GLY A 355 13.31 -3.71 -14.46
C GLY A 355 14.16 -3.24 -15.63
N ARG A 356 15.40 -3.73 -15.73
CA ARG A 356 16.30 -3.46 -16.86
C ARG A 356 15.73 -3.88 -18.23
N ARG A 357 14.79 -4.82 -18.26
CA ARG A 357 14.17 -5.32 -19.51
C ARG A 357 12.81 -4.69 -19.80
N VAL A 358 12.14 -4.13 -18.79
CA VAL A 358 10.81 -3.52 -18.90
C VAL A 358 10.90 -2.00 -19.10
N PHE A 359 11.92 -1.37 -18.52
CA PHE A 359 12.20 0.05 -18.67
C PHE A 359 13.35 0.27 -19.67
N GLU A 360 13.15 1.19 -20.61
CA GLU A 360 14.07 1.40 -21.74
C GLU A 360 15.12 2.48 -21.46
N ARG A 361 14.71 3.56 -20.80
CA ARG A 361 15.54 4.69 -20.37
C ARG A 361 15.45 4.79 -18.86
N ASP A 362 16.51 5.30 -18.23
CA ASP A 362 16.55 5.57 -16.78
C ASP A 362 16.02 4.37 -15.97
N TRP A 363 16.39 3.16 -16.42
CA TRP A 363 15.71 1.93 -16.03
C TRP A 363 15.86 1.67 -14.54
N PHE A 364 16.98 2.08 -13.96
CA PHE A 364 17.27 1.89 -12.55
C PHE A 364 16.40 2.82 -11.71
N GLU A 365 16.27 4.09 -12.12
CA GLU A 365 15.42 5.08 -11.47
C GLU A 365 13.94 4.66 -11.48
N HIS A 366 13.47 4.18 -12.63
CA HIS A 366 12.13 3.61 -12.73
C HIS A 366 11.96 2.38 -11.83
N SER A 367 12.96 1.49 -11.81
CA SER A 367 12.83 0.22 -11.12
C SER A 367 13.02 0.32 -9.60
N ILE A 368 13.83 1.25 -9.11
CA ILE A 368 14.02 1.47 -7.67
C ILE A 368 12.78 2.14 -7.04
N ALA A 369 12.03 2.93 -7.81
CA ALA A 369 10.72 3.45 -7.40
C ALA A 369 9.74 2.31 -7.11
N GLU A 370 9.68 1.32 -8.01
CA GLU A 370 8.84 0.13 -7.87
C GLU A 370 9.30 -0.79 -6.74
N PHE A 371 10.61 -0.90 -6.54
CA PHE A 371 11.19 -1.59 -5.39
C PHE A 371 10.73 -0.94 -4.07
N GLY A 372 10.89 0.38 -3.96
CA GLY A 372 10.55 1.12 -2.74
C GLY A 372 9.08 0.98 -2.37
N GLU A 373 8.18 1.12 -3.34
CA GLU A 373 6.74 0.92 -3.08
C GLU A 373 6.40 -0.54 -2.78
N GLY A 374 6.93 -1.46 -3.58
CA GLY A 374 6.67 -2.89 -3.39
C GLY A 374 7.21 -3.44 -2.08
N GLN A 375 7.99 -2.66 -1.33
CA GLN A 375 8.48 -2.99 0.01
C GLN A 375 7.70 -2.31 1.13
N GLY A 376 6.97 -1.24 0.85
CA GLY A 376 6.26 -0.52 1.90
C GLY A 376 5.14 0.34 1.35
N ASN A 377 5.45 1.59 1.05
CA ASN A 377 4.44 2.54 0.61
C ASN A 377 4.98 3.47 -0.49
N VAL A 378 4.07 4.23 -1.08
CA VAL A 378 4.39 5.13 -2.19
C VAL A 378 5.40 6.21 -1.80
N ALA A 379 5.40 6.65 -0.54
CA ALA A 379 6.38 7.61 -0.05
C ALA A 379 7.80 7.02 -0.09
N THR A 380 7.95 5.74 0.24
CA THR A 380 9.23 5.01 0.11
C THR A 380 9.68 4.96 -1.35
N GLY A 381 8.76 4.71 -2.29
CA GLY A 381 9.06 4.76 -3.72
C GLY A 381 9.55 6.14 -4.19
N PHE A 382 8.90 7.23 -3.78
CA PHE A 382 9.36 8.59 -4.10
C PHE A 382 10.69 8.94 -3.45
N MET A 383 10.92 8.52 -2.21
CA MET A 383 12.21 8.68 -1.55
C MET A 383 13.32 7.98 -2.35
N MET A 384 13.07 6.75 -2.83
CA MET A 384 14.03 6.06 -3.71
C MET A 384 14.31 6.84 -4.99
N VAL A 385 13.28 7.44 -5.61
CA VAL A 385 13.43 8.30 -6.79
C VAL A 385 14.28 9.52 -6.46
N ASP A 386 14.00 10.22 -5.36
CA ASP A 386 14.74 11.42 -4.98
C ASP A 386 16.21 11.05 -4.59
N MET A 387 16.50 9.81 -4.19
CA MET A 387 17.87 9.32 -4.01
C MET A 387 18.65 9.09 -5.30
N VAL A 388 18.01 8.91 -6.46
CA VAL A 388 18.68 8.62 -7.75
C VAL A 388 18.49 9.72 -8.80
N ASP A 389 17.45 10.54 -8.64
CA ASP A 389 17.13 11.71 -9.45
C ASP A 389 16.62 12.87 -8.56
N PRO A 390 17.50 13.50 -7.75
CA PRO A 390 17.10 14.52 -6.76
C PRO A 390 16.49 15.77 -7.39
N ASP A 391 16.94 16.10 -8.61
CA ASP A 391 16.51 17.25 -9.39
C ASP A 391 15.26 16.96 -10.23
N ARG A 392 14.74 15.72 -10.19
CA ARG A 392 13.58 15.23 -10.98
C ARG A 392 13.69 15.54 -12.47
N LYS A 393 14.86 15.31 -13.04
CA LYS A 393 15.17 15.55 -14.46
C LYS A 393 14.66 14.42 -15.36
N THR A 394 14.48 13.22 -14.81
CA THR A 394 13.93 12.06 -15.51
C THR A 394 12.40 12.10 -15.55
N GLY A 395 11.81 11.33 -16.47
CA GLY A 395 10.35 11.15 -16.53
C GLY A 395 9.78 10.26 -15.42
N VAL A 396 10.61 9.76 -14.50
CA VAL A 396 10.26 8.73 -13.52
C VAL A 396 9.21 9.22 -12.54
N ALA A 397 9.42 10.37 -11.89
CA ALA A 397 8.46 10.90 -10.92
C ALA A 397 7.07 11.09 -11.53
N GLN A 398 7.01 11.53 -12.79
CA GLN A 398 5.75 11.68 -13.53
C GLN A 398 5.12 10.31 -13.84
N GLY A 399 5.86 9.40 -14.49
CA GLY A 399 5.39 8.06 -14.84
C GLY A 399 4.90 7.26 -13.63
N TYR A 400 5.70 7.29 -12.56
CA TYR A 400 5.37 6.66 -11.30
C TYR A 400 4.12 7.26 -10.65
N SER A 401 3.97 8.60 -10.64
CA SER A 401 2.76 9.26 -10.13
C SER A 401 1.50 8.85 -10.90
N TYR A 402 1.54 8.87 -12.24
CA TYR A 402 0.39 8.54 -13.07
C TYR A 402 -0.03 7.07 -12.94
N ARG A 403 0.93 6.16 -12.69
CA ARG A 403 0.62 4.74 -12.47
C ARG A 403 -0.29 4.53 -11.26
N GLN A 404 -0.17 5.36 -10.23
CA GLN A 404 -0.90 5.21 -8.97
C GLN A 404 -2.42 5.27 -9.18
N LEU A 405 -2.87 6.10 -10.13
CA LEU A 405 -4.28 6.24 -10.49
C LEU A 405 -4.88 4.94 -11.03
N PHE A 406 -4.07 4.11 -11.69
CA PHE A 406 -4.53 2.86 -12.29
C PHE A 406 -4.29 1.64 -11.40
N THR A 407 -3.14 1.60 -10.73
CA THR A 407 -2.67 0.39 -10.02
C THR A 407 -3.21 0.27 -8.61
N ARG A 408 -3.27 1.36 -7.83
CA ARG A 408 -3.74 1.33 -6.43
C ARG A 408 -5.16 0.77 -6.25
N PRO A 409 -6.14 1.07 -7.12
CA PRO A 409 -7.47 0.47 -7.01
C PRO A 409 -7.46 -1.06 -7.18
N LEU A 410 -6.42 -1.61 -7.83
CA LEU A 410 -6.36 -3.00 -8.22
C LEU A 410 -5.44 -3.81 -7.30
N VAL A 411 -4.22 -3.36 -7.06
CA VAL A 411 -3.15 -4.07 -6.33
C VAL A 411 -2.54 -3.18 -5.25
N GLY A 412 -1.77 -3.74 -4.33
CA GLY A 412 -1.20 -3.01 -3.20
C GLY A 412 -2.28 -2.58 -2.20
N GLY A 413 -3.25 -3.47 -1.95
CA GLY A 413 -4.42 -3.19 -1.11
C GLY A 413 -5.68 -2.78 -1.87
N GLY A 414 -5.67 -2.91 -3.19
CA GLY A 414 -6.85 -2.75 -4.04
C GLY A 414 -7.75 -3.99 -4.08
N PHE A 415 -8.59 -4.03 -5.11
CA PHE A 415 -9.62 -5.05 -5.30
C PHE A 415 -9.07 -6.47 -5.43
N ILE A 416 -7.93 -6.66 -6.12
CA ILE A 416 -7.29 -7.98 -6.28
C ILE A 416 -6.71 -8.46 -4.94
N SER A 417 -6.08 -7.55 -4.19
CA SER A 417 -5.58 -7.83 -2.83
C SER A 417 -6.71 -8.29 -1.92
N ALA A 418 -7.84 -7.57 -1.92
CA ALA A 418 -9.03 -7.94 -1.14
C ALA A 418 -9.62 -9.31 -1.53
N LEU A 419 -9.53 -9.67 -2.81
CA LEU A 419 -10.00 -10.94 -3.35
C LEU A 419 -9.07 -12.12 -3.06
N SER A 420 -7.80 -11.88 -2.75
CA SER A 420 -6.80 -12.95 -2.66
C SER A 420 -7.18 -14.06 -1.66
N VAL A 421 -7.58 -13.70 -0.44
CA VAL A 421 -7.99 -14.66 0.61
C VAL A 421 -9.27 -15.42 0.23
N PRO A 422 -10.37 -14.75 -0.19
CA PRO A 422 -11.55 -15.43 -0.75
C PRO A 422 -11.21 -16.39 -1.91
N LEU A 423 -10.35 -15.98 -2.84
CA LEU A 423 -9.95 -16.82 -3.98
C LEU A 423 -9.14 -18.04 -3.54
N ILE A 424 -8.24 -17.91 -2.57
CA ILE A 424 -7.53 -19.05 -2.00
C ILE A 424 -8.49 -19.98 -1.24
N ALA A 425 -9.55 -19.44 -0.63
CA ALA A 425 -10.58 -20.26 0.01
C ALA A 425 -11.43 -21.04 -1.01
N ALA A 426 -11.80 -20.40 -2.13
CA ALA A 426 -12.65 -21.00 -3.16
C ALA A 426 -11.89 -21.96 -4.10
N LEU A 427 -10.68 -21.59 -4.52
CA LEU A 427 -9.89 -22.33 -5.51
C LEU A 427 -8.86 -23.28 -4.87
N GLY A 428 -8.51 -23.05 -3.61
CA GLY A 428 -7.37 -23.69 -2.95
C GLY A 428 -6.03 -23.04 -3.30
N LEU A 429 -5.06 -23.17 -2.39
CA LEU A 429 -3.72 -22.59 -2.54
C LEU A 429 -2.98 -23.06 -3.81
N PRO A 430 -3.02 -24.36 -4.22
CA PRO A 430 -2.30 -24.80 -5.41
C PRO A 430 -2.77 -24.11 -6.69
N ILE A 431 -4.08 -24.02 -6.91
CA ILE A 431 -4.65 -23.40 -8.11
C ILE A 431 -4.35 -21.89 -8.12
N PHE A 432 -4.56 -21.22 -6.98
CA PHE A 432 -4.22 -19.80 -6.84
C PHE A 432 -2.74 -19.52 -7.13
N THR A 433 -1.84 -20.37 -6.63
CA THR A 433 -0.39 -20.25 -6.87
C THR A 433 -0.05 -20.45 -8.34
N ILE A 434 -0.62 -21.45 -9.00
CA ILE A 434 -0.40 -21.68 -10.44
C ILE A 434 -0.87 -20.47 -11.26
N LEU A 435 -2.07 -19.94 -10.96
CA LEU A 435 -2.62 -18.78 -11.67
C LEU A 435 -1.72 -17.55 -11.49
N THR A 436 -1.29 -17.25 -10.27
CA THR A 436 -0.43 -16.09 -9.98
C THR A 436 0.95 -16.25 -10.61
N VAL A 437 1.53 -17.45 -10.65
CA VAL A 437 2.77 -17.75 -11.39
C VAL A 437 2.60 -17.51 -12.88
N VAL A 438 1.55 -18.05 -13.50
CA VAL A 438 1.27 -17.89 -14.93
C VAL A 438 1.06 -16.41 -15.27
N ILE A 439 0.30 -15.69 -14.45
CA ILE A 439 0.09 -14.24 -14.62
C ILE A 439 1.42 -13.49 -14.52
N THR A 440 2.26 -13.80 -13.52
CA THR A 440 3.57 -13.16 -13.34
C THR A 440 4.48 -13.37 -14.55
N ILE A 441 4.57 -14.61 -15.04
CA ILE A 441 5.37 -14.94 -16.23
C ILE A 441 4.79 -14.25 -17.47
N GLY A 442 3.47 -14.31 -17.68
CA GLY A 442 2.79 -13.70 -18.81
C GLY A 442 3.00 -12.18 -18.85
N LEU A 443 2.83 -11.50 -17.72
CA LEU A 443 3.08 -10.06 -17.58
C LEU A 443 4.55 -9.72 -17.81
N THR A 444 5.48 -10.55 -17.31
CA THR A 444 6.92 -10.34 -17.53
C THR A 444 7.27 -10.44 -19.01
N ILE A 445 6.81 -11.49 -19.71
CA ILE A 445 7.02 -11.67 -21.15
C ILE A 445 6.41 -10.49 -21.91
N TRP A 446 5.20 -10.08 -21.55
CA TRP A 446 4.52 -8.96 -22.20
C TRP A 446 5.25 -7.63 -21.99
N GLY A 447 5.70 -7.34 -20.77
CA GLY A 447 6.48 -6.13 -20.45
C GLY A 447 7.78 -6.05 -21.24
N VAL A 448 8.53 -7.15 -21.32
CA VAL A 448 9.77 -7.23 -22.11
C VAL A 448 9.50 -7.03 -23.61
N ARG A 449 8.42 -7.62 -24.13
CA ARG A 449 8.03 -7.44 -25.54
C ARG A 449 7.63 -5.99 -25.85
N GLN A 450 6.88 -5.34 -24.97
CA GLN A 450 6.49 -3.94 -25.12
C GLN A 450 7.70 -3.00 -25.17
N ALA A 451 8.67 -3.22 -24.28
CA ALA A 451 9.92 -2.47 -24.28
C ALA A 451 10.70 -2.65 -25.60
N THR A 452 10.76 -3.89 -26.11
CA THR A 452 11.44 -4.20 -27.38
C THR A 452 10.78 -3.50 -28.57
N VAL A 453 9.44 -3.49 -28.64
CA VAL A 453 8.68 -2.84 -29.72
C VAL A 453 8.92 -1.34 -29.75
N ARG A 454 8.92 -0.69 -28.58
CA ARG A 454 9.18 0.74 -28.45
C ARG A 454 10.59 1.13 -28.85
N GLN A 455 11.60 0.31 -28.47
CA GLN A 455 12.98 0.51 -28.92
C GLN A 455 13.11 0.46 -30.45
N SER A 456 12.48 -0.52 -31.10
CA SER A 456 12.49 -0.63 -32.56
C SER A 456 11.80 0.54 -33.26
N ALA A 457 10.70 1.05 -32.68
CA ALA A 457 9.99 2.21 -33.23
C ALA A 457 10.82 3.51 -33.15
N VAL A 458 11.54 3.74 -32.05
CA VAL A 458 12.42 4.90 -31.89
C VAL A 458 13.61 4.84 -32.85
N GLN A 459 14.19 3.65 -33.04
CA GLN A 459 15.27 3.46 -34.01
C GLN A 459 14.80 3.72 -35.45
N GLY A 460 13.64 3.19 -35.83
CA GLY A 460 13.04 3.43 -37.17
C GLY A 460 12.79 4.91 -37.45
N ALA A 461 12.19 5.63 -36.50
CA ALA A 461 11.93 7.08 -36.65
C ALA A 461 13.22 7.91 -36.75
N SER A 462 14.31 7.49 -36.08
CA SER A 462 15.61 8.17 -36.17
C SER A 462 16.33 7.97 -37.50
N VAL A 463 16.02 6.87 -38.20
CA VAL A 463 16.55 6.57 -39.54
C VAL A 463 15.77 7.35 -40.60
N GLU A 464 14.45 7.45 -40.49
CA GLU A 464 13.62 8.28 -41.38
C GLU A 464 13.89 9.78 -41.23
N ALA A 465 14.22 10.27 -40.02
CA ALA A 465 14.57 11.68 -39.82
C ALA A 465 15.98 12.06 -40.33
N ARG A 466 16.78 11.08 -40.75
CA ARG A 466 18.15 11.27 -41.28
C ARG A 466 18.28 10.95 -42.78
N GLY A 467 17.25 10.37 -43.39
CA GLY A 467 17.14 10.18 -44.84
C GLY A 467 16.32 11.30 -45.46
#